data_AF-A0A183DGE6-F1
#
_entry.id   AF-A0A183DGE6-F1
#
_cell.length_a   1.000
_cell.length_b   1.000
_cell.length_c   1.000
_cell.angle_alpha   90.00
_cell.angle_beta   90.00
_cell.angle_gamma   90.00
#
_symmetry.space_group_name_H-M   'P 1'
#
loop_
_entity.id
_entity.type
_entity.pdbx_description
1 polymer ?
#
loop_
_entity_poly.entity_id
_entity_poly.type
_entity_poly.pdbx_seq_one_letter_code
_entity_poly.pdbx_strand_id
1 'polypeptide(L)' 'MAARPHMLDGKKVDPKRAVPRDQSAHSEANVSTKRLYVSGVREEHTEQMFEEYFSQFGKVLKVKKLTYFSSF' A
#
# COMPACT_ATOMS: atom_id res chain seq x y z
N MET A 1 -11.34 -5.71 7.92
CA MET A 1 -12.13 -4.74 7.12
C MET A 1 -13.38 -5.43 6.53
N ALA A 2 -14.14 -6.16 7.33
CA ALA A 2 -15.03 -7.22 6.82
C ALA A 2 -16.51 -6.85 6.64
N ALA A 3 -16.91 -5.59 6.77
CA ALA A 3 -18.32 -5.21 6.66
C ALA A 3 -18.52 -3.96 5.78
N ARG A 4 -18.01 -3.98 4.54
CA ARG A 4 -18.43 -3.01 3.51
C ARG A 4 -19.55 -3.65 2.68
N PRO A 5 -20.62 -2.93 2.33
CA PRO A 5 -20.85 -1.49 2.53
C PRO A 5 -21.39 -1.14 3.92
N HIS A 6 -20.91 -0.03 4.50
CA HIS A 6 -21.51 0.55 5.71
C HIS A 6 -22.62 1.52 5.28
N MET A 7 -23.81 1.37 5.85
CA MET A 7 -24.96 2.27 5.62
C MET A 7 -25.24 3.06 6.91
N LEU A 8 -25.29 4.39 6.81
CA LEU A 8 -25.76 5.30 7.86
C LEU A 8 -26.88 6.15 7.25
N ASP A 9 -28.08 6.12 7.85
CA ASP A 9 -29.25 6.90 7.45
C ASP A 9 -29.60 6.80 5.95
N GLY A 10 -29.51 5.59 5.37
CA GLY A 10 -29.78 5.34 3.96
C GLY A 10 -28.68 5.85 3.01
N LYS A 11 -27.59 6.43 3.51
CA LYS A 11 -26.42 6.85 2.74
C LYS A 11 -25.28 5.85 2.92
N LYS A 12 -24.69 5.44 1.78
CA LYS A 12 -23.49 4.61 1.75
C LYS A 12 -22.30 5.43 2.21
N VAL A 13 -21.70 5.07 3.33
CA VAL A 13 -20.48 5.72 3.83
C VAL A 13 -19.26 4.89 3.47
N ASP A 14 -18.22 5.55 2.96
CA ASP A 14 -16.91 4.93 2.76
C ASP A 14 -16.04 5.25 3.97
N PRO A 15 -15.86 4.31 4.93
CA PRO A 15 -14.94 4.53 6.02
C PRO A 15 -13.53 4.56 5.46
N LYS A 16 -12.96 5.77 5.39
CA LYS A 16 -11.56 6.02 5.08
C LYS A 16 -10.74 5.96 6.38
N ARG A 17 -9.51 5.45 6.31
CA ARG A 17 -8.59 5.49 7.46
C ARG A 17 -8.35 6.95 7.84
N ALA A 18 -8.56 7.30 9.10
CA ALA A 18 -8.23 8.63 9.60
C ALA A 18 -6.72 8.86 9.45
N VAL A 19 -6.36 9.90 8.72
CA VAL A 19 -4.97 10.33 8.54
C VAL A 19 -4.68 11.39 9.62
N PRO A 20 -3.63 11.27 10.43
CA PRO A 20 -3.26 12.30 11.39
C PRO A 20 -2.99 13.63 10.69
N ARG A 21 -3.38 14.76 11.33
CA ARG A 21 -3.32 16.10 10.73
C ARG A 21 -1.94 16.49 10.22
N ASP A 22 -0.84 16.10 10.87
CA ASP A 22 0.53 16.35 10.38
C ASP A 22 0.85 15.71 9.03
N GLN A 23 0.25 14.55 8.73
CA GLN A 23 0.43 13.89 7.42
C GLN A 23 -0.50 14.46 6.34
N SER A 24 -1.53 15.22 6.71
CA SER A 24 -2.51 15.77 5.76
C SER A 24 -1.97 16.89 4.87
N ALA A 25 -0.83 17.49 5.23
CA ALA A 25 -0.12 18.49 4.42
C ALA A 25 0.62 17.86 3.22
N HIS A 26 0.96 16.57 3.30
CA HIS A 26 1.45 15.83 2.16
C HIS A 26 0.23 15.36 1.35
N SER A 27 0.01 15.95 0.16
CA SER A 27 -1.09 15.60 -0.76
C SER A 27 -1.25 14.09 -1.01
N GLU A 28 -0.20 13.30 -0.78
CA GLU A 28 -0.20 11.84 -0.88
C GLU A 28 -1.02 11.12 0.20
N ALA A 29 -1.24 11.74 1.37
CA ALA A 29 -1.93 11.07 2.47
C ALA A 29 -3.43 10.86 2.20
N ASN A 30 -4.01 11.64 1.28
CA ASN A 30 -5.39 11.47 0.84
C ASN A 30 -5.55 10.58 -0.40
N VAL A 31 -4.45 10.17 -1.05
CA VAL A 31 -4.51 9.34 -2.26
C VAL A 31 -4.63 7.87 -1.84
N SER A 32 -5.74 7.22 -2.17
CA SER A 32 -5.83 5.76 -2.04
C SER A 32 -5.04 5.10 -3.17
N THR A 33 -3.71 5.12 -3.08
CA THR A 33 -2.87 4.48 -4.08
C THR A 33 -2.79 2.98 -3.79
N LYS A 34 -3.02 2.15 -4.82
CA LYS A 34 -2.82 0.68 -4.74
C LYS A 34 -1.34 0.28 -4.87
N ARG A 35 -0.41 1.22 -4.68
CA ARG A 35 1.02 1.07 -4.94
C ARG A 35 1.79 1.50 -3.70
N LEU A 36 2.73 0.67 -3.29
CA LEU A 36 3.65 0.91 -2.18
C LEU A 36 5.06 1.09 -2.74
N TYR A 37 5.81 2.01 -2.16
CA TYR A 37 7.25 2.14 -2.37
C TYR A 37 7.95 1.69 -1.09
N VAL A 38 8.85 0.73 -1.22
CA VAL A 38 9.60 0.16 -0.09
C VAL A 38 11.07 0.50 -0.30
N SER A 39 11.66 1.25 0.62
CA SER A 39 13.08 1.61 0.65
C SER A 39 13.79 0.91 1.80
N GLY A 40 15.12 0.90 1.80
CA GLY A 40 15.92 0.29 2.89
C GLY A 40 15.95 -1.24 2.89
N VAL A 41 15.62 -1.87 1.77
CA VAL A 41 15.61 -3.33 1.63
C VAL A 41 17.01 -3.85 1.32
N ARG A 42 17.46 -4.91 2.01
CA ARG A 42 18.76 -5.54 1.74
C ARG A 42 18.73 -6.28 0.40
N GLU A 43 19.88 -6.40 -0.26
CA GLU A 43 19.97 -7.03 -1.58
C GLU A 43 19.52 -8.50 -1.61
N GLU A 44 19.60 -9.20 -0.48
CA GLU A 44 19.11 -10.57 -0.31
C GLU A 44 17.59 -10.72 -0.47
N HIS A 45 16.81 -9.64 -0.30
CA HIS A 45 15.35 -9.71 -0.39
C HIS A 45 14.92 -9.84 -1.85
N THR A 46 14.21 -10.91 -2.16
CA THR A 46 13.67 -11.18 -3.50
C THR A 46 12.24 -10.67 -3.63
N GLU A 47 11.77 -10.54 -4.87
CA GLU A 47 10.39 -10.12 -5.17
C GLU A 47 9.35 -11.09 -4.57
N GLN A 48 9.69 -12.38 -4.51
CA GLN A 48 8.85 -13.43 -3.92
C GLN A 48 8.63 -13.20 -2.41
N MET A 49 9.68 -12.81 -1.67
CA MET A 49 9.56 -12.51 -0.24
C MET A 49 8.59 -11.34 0.00
N PHE A 50 8.61 -10.33 -0.86
CA PHE A 50 7.65 -9.22 -0.78
C PHE A 50 6.24 -9.66 -1.13
N GLU A 51 6.07 -10.49 -2.16
CA GLU A 51 4.77 -11.01 -2.54
C GLU A 51 4.14 -11.83 -1.42
N GLU A 52 4.90 -12.76 -0.82
CA GLU A 52 4.46 -13.58 0.31
C GLU A 52 4.11 -12.72 1.53
N TYR A 53 4.99 -11.80 1.91
CA TYR A 53 4.76 -10.91 3.05
C TYR A 53 3.57 -9.97 2.85
N PHE A 54 3.39 -9.38 1.66
CA PHE A 54 2.30 -8.43 1.43
C PHE A 54 0.95 -9.11 1.14
N SER A 55 0.95 -10.39 0.76
CA SER A 55 -0.28 -11.16 0.53
C SER A 55 -1.18 -11.24 1.77
N GLN A 56 -0.61 -11.13 2.98
CA GLN A 56 -1.40 -11.08 4.23
C GLN A 56 -2.26 -9.82 4.36
N PHE A 57 -1.92 -8.72 3.67
CA PHE A 57 -2.65 -7.46 3.71
C PHE A 57 -3.65 -7.31 2.54
N GLY A 58 -3.56 -8.19 1.55
CA GLY A 58 -4.45 -8.22 0.39
C GLY A 58 -3.77 -8.82 -0.84
N LYS A 59 -4.54 -8.96 -1.92
CA LYS A 59 -4.02 -9.51 -3.18
C LYS A 59 -2.93 -8.60 -3.77
N VAL A 60 -1.71 -9.12 -3.85
CA VAL A 60 -0.60 -8.47 -4.56
C VAL A 60 -0.83 -8.60 -6.06
N LEU A 61 -0.76 -7.49 -6.79
CA LEU A 61 -0.96 -7.48 -8.25
C LEU A 61 0.36 -7.57 -9.02
N LYS A 62 1.42 -6.93 -8.50
CA LYS A 62 2.73 -6.87 -9.12
C LYS A 62 3.77 -6.45 -8.09
N VAL A 63 4.89 -7.15 -8.07
CA VAL A 63 6.11 -6.74 -7.36
C VAL A 63 7.16 -6.39 -8.42
N LYS A 64 7.96 -5.34 -8.15
CA LYS A 64 9.12 -5.00 -8.98
C LYS A 64 10.28 -4.54 -8.10
N LYS A 65 11.37 -5.31 -8.06
CA LYS A 65 12.64 -4.89 -7.45
C LYS A 65 13.42 -4.04 -8.46
N LEU A 66 13.81 -2.84 -8.04
CA LEU A 66 14.65 -1.96 -8.85
C LEU A 66 16.12 -2.26 -8.52
N THR A 67 16.78 -3.01 -9.39
CA THR A 67 18.21 -3.31 -9.29
C THR A 67 18.95 -2.49 -10.33
N TYR A 68 20.01 -1.79 -9.92
CA TYR A 68 20.92 -1.11 -10.84
C TYR A 68 21.97 -2.12 -11.30
N PHE A 69 21.80 -2.69 -12.49
CA PHE A 69 22.88 -3.43 -13.13
C PHE A 69 23.89 -2.41 -13.65
N SER A 70 25.01 -2.27 -12.93
CA SER A 70 26.20 -1.62 -13.47
C SER A 70 26.78 -2.55 -14.54
N SER A 71 26.48 -2.28 -15.81
CA SER A 71 27.21 -2.90 -16.92
C SER A 71 28.67 -2.44 -16.84
N PHE A 72 29.58 -3.40 -16.69
CA PHE A 72 31.01 -3.19 -16.95
C PHE A 72 31.25 -3.08 -18.46
#